data_AF-A0A7X8Q9G5-F1
#
_entry.id   AF-A0A7X8Q9G5-F1
#
_cell.length_a   1.000
_cell.length_b   1.000
_cell.length_c   1.000
_cell.angle_alpha   90.00
_cell.angle_beta   90.00
_cell.angle_gamma   90.00
#
_symmetry.space_group_name_H-M   'P 1'
#
loop_
_entity.id
_entity.type
_entity.pdbx_description
1 polymer ?
#
loop_
_entity_poly.entity_id
_entity_poly.type
_entity_poly.pdbx_seq_one_letter_code
_entity_poly.pdbx_strand_id
1 'polypeptide(L)'
;MIGTGKLTTWDFEINDFCSKFSLPVLETFNALKILEKEGYILLSEALHTPSKVKILADKTEIYRFQIENKEYSKFIDILLRLYSGLFTDFVRIDEFSIARKLKIDKLEVIKILNKLDKFSVIAYQPASDNPKITLLSYAVNYKDINLSAQHYFDRKKEAIQRFQSIRDYLEKSTKCRSQMLLEYFGEQNSLRCGKCDVCESRVKTGLSEYKFNEILNIVKPALNESPMPYEKLISLLGTMDSEKAIAAVRWMMDNGKINLDEKGNLSWKK
;
A
#
# COMPACT_ATOMS: atom_id res chain seq x y z
N MET A 1 18.85 -6.93 29.16
CA MET A 1 18.07 -5.72 29.41
C MET A 1 16.86 -5.73 28.49
N ILE A 2 15.75 -6.27 28.96
CA ILE A 2 14.49 -6.39 28.22
C ILE A 2 13.56 -5.34 28.84
N GLY A 3 13.09 -4.36 28.06
CA GLY A 3 12.07 -3.41 28.53
C GLY A 3 12.33 -1.91 28.33
N THR A 4 13.43 -1.48 27.71
CA THR A 4 13.64 -0.05 27.39
C THR A 4 13.06 0.29 26.01
N GLY A 5 12.29 1.36 25.88
CA GLY A 5 11.90 1.94 24.59
C GLY A 5 10.40 2.04 24.29
N LYS A 6 9.52 1.42 25.09
CA LYS A 6 8.06 1.55 24.88
C LYS A 6 7.61 3.01 25.04
N LEU A 7 6.78 3.47 24.09
CA LEU A 7 6.30 4.85 23.94
C LEU A 7 7.41 5.90 23.78
N THR A 8 8.59 5.50 23.31
CA THR A 8 9.63 6.46 22.91
C THR A 8 9.48 6.81 21.44
N THR A 9 9.73 8.08 21.12
CA THR A 9 9.62 8.64 19.77
C THR A 9 10.97 9.17 19.32
N TRP A 10 11.34 8.85 18.08
CA TRP A 10 12.61 9.23 17.47
C TRP A 10 12.37 9.82 16.10
N ASP A 11 13.18 10.80 15.70
CA ASP A 11 13.22 11.25 14.31
C ASP A 11 13.70 10.09 13.43
N PHE A 12 13.02 9.88 12.30
CA PHE A 12 13.21 8.72 11.46
C PHE A 12 13.16 9.11 9.99
N GLU A 13 14.33 9.33 9.40
CA GLU A 13 14.48 9.45 7.95
C GLU A 13 14.70 8.07 7.34
N ILE A 14 13.77 7.62 6.50
CA ILE A 14 13.81 6.28 5.92
C ILE A 14 15.01 6.11 4.99
N ASN A 15 15.39 7.16 4.26
CA ASN A 15 16.52 7.11 3.34
C ASN A 15 17.84 6.96 4.10
N ASP A 16 18.00 7.70 5.20
CA ASP A 16 19.18 7.61 6.07
C ASP A 16 19.26 6.23 6.75
N PHE A 17 18.12 5.72 7.23
CA PHE A 17 18.04 4.39 7.82
C PHE A 17 18.42 3.30 6.81
N CYS A 18 17.83 3.33 5.61
CA CYS A 18 18.12 2.35 4.56
C CYS A 18 19.58 2.42 4.11
N SER A 19 20.16 3.61 3.99
CA SER A 19 21.58 3.80 3.63
C SER A 19 22.50 3.24 4.71
N LYS A 20 22.21 3.51 5.99
CA LYS A 20 23.02 3.03 7.12
C LYS A 20 23.02 1.51 7.25
N PHE A 21 21.89 0.86 6.97
CA PHE A 21 21.74 -0.59 7.11
C PHE A 21 21.82 -1.35 5.78
N SER A 22 22.11 -0.66 4.66
CA SER A 22 22.17 -1.25 3.31
C SER A 22 20.88 -2.01 2.95
N LEU A 23 19.73 -1.42 3.26
CA LEU A 23 18.42 -2.03 3.02
C LEU A 23 17.73 -1.40 1.79
N PRO A 24 16.98 -2.18 0.99
CA PRO A 24 16.14 -1.64 -0.06
C PRO A 24 15.01 -0.76 0.50
N VAL A 25 14.84 0.45 -0.04
CA VAL A 25 13.93 1.46 0.53
C VAL A 25 12.47 1.02 0.48
N LEU A 26 12.02 0.47 -0.65
CA LEU A 26 10.62 0.10 -0.86
C LEU A 26 10.20 -1.08 0.03
N GLU A 27 11.04 -2.10 0.12
CA GLU A 27 10.82 -3.28 0.96
C GLU A 27 10.83 -2.89 2.44
N THR A 28 11.76 -2.02 2.85
CA THR A 28 11.84 -1.51 4.22
C THR A 28 10.59 -0.72 4.59
N PHE A 29 10.14 0.18 3.71
CA PHE A 29 8.91 0.93 3.94
C PHE A 29 7.70 0.00 4.14
N ASN A 30 7.54 -0.99 3.26
CA ASN A 30 6.44 -1.96 3.35
C ASN A 30 6.53 -2.82 4.62
N ALA A 31 7.74 -3.22 5.01
CA ALA A 31 7.97 -3.95 6.26
C ALA A 31 7.58 -3.10 7.48
N LEU A 32 7.98 -1.83 7.51
CA LEU A 32 7.59 -0.89 8.58
C LEU A 32 6.07 -0.70 8.63
N LYS A 33 5.39 -0.61 7.47
CA LYS A 33 3.92 -0.55 7.41
C LYS A 33 3.23 -1.83 7.89
N ILE A 34 3.87 -2.99 7.76
CA ILE A 34 3.37 -4.23 8.36
C ILE A 34 3.54 -4.16 9.88
N LEU A 35 4.72 -3.79 10.36
CA LEU A 35 4.99 -3.66 11.80
C LEU A 35 4.09 -2.63 12.48
N GLU A 36 3.73 -1.55 11.78
CA GLU A 36 2.77 -0.56 12.24
C GLU A 36 1.37 -1.15 12.42
N LYS A 37 0.89 -1.96 11.47
CA LYS A 37 -0.41 -2.63 11.56
C LYS A 37 -0.48 -3.65 12.70
N GLU A 38 0.63 -4.34 12.96
CA GLU A 38 0.74 -5.25 14.11
C GLU A 38 0.89 -4.52 15.45
N GLY A 39 0.99 -3.18 15.43
CA GLY A 39 1.07 -2.37 16.65
C GLY A 39 2.45 -2.41 17.32
N TYR A 40 3.51 -2.79 16.61
CA TYR A 40 4.87 -2.71 17.14
C TYR A 40 5.41 -1.29 17.15
N ILE A 41 5.07 -0.53 16.09
CA ILE A 41 5.53 0.82 15.86
C ILE A 41 4.38 1.72 15.39
N LEU A 42 4.60 3.03 15.42
CA LEU A 42 3.76 4.02 14.77
C LEU A 42 4.69 4.94 13.97
N LEU A 43 4.44 5.06 12.67
CA LEU A 43 5.14 6.00 11.80
C LEU A 43 4.29 7.25 11.68
N SER A 44 4.82 8.37 12.15
CA SER A 44 4.24 9.65 11.81
C SER A 44 4.69 10.05 10.42
N GLU A 45 3.77 10.61 9.64
CA GLU A 45 4.17 11.43 8.51
C GLU A 45 4.94 12.66 9.02
N ALA A 46 5.52 13.44 8.11
CA ALA A 46 6.14 14.72 8.38
C ALA A 46 5.13 15.69 9.03
N LEU A 47 4.90 15.52 10.33
CA LEU A 47 4.04 16.37 11.14
C LEU A 47 4.93 17.48 11.66
N HIS A 48 4.66 18.71 11.21
CA HIS A 48 5.38 19.89 11.67
C HIS A 48 5.37 19.96 13.20
N THR A 49 6.50 19.60 13.81
CA THR A 49 6.70 19.80 15.24
C THR A 49 7.18 21.22 15.45
N PRO A 50 6.50 22.00 16.28
CA PRO A 50 6.89 23.38 16.50
C PRO A 50 8.15 23.44 17.40
N SER A 51 8.93 24.50 17.23
CA SER A 51 10.07 24.77 18.09
C SER A 51 9.68 24.86 19.56
N LYS A 52 10.55 24.38 20.44
CA LYS A 52 10.39 24.46 21.88
C LYS A 52 11.65 25.01 22.54
N VAL A 53 11.45 25.77 23.60
CA VAL A 53 12.54 26.28 24.44
C VAL A 53 12.23 26.01 25.91
N LYS A 54 13.26 25.60 26.65
CA LYS A 54 13.28 25.60 28.11
C LYS A 54 14.49 26.41 28.57
N ILE A 55 14.35 27.20 29.62
CA ILE A 55 15.47 27.89 30.25
C ILE A 55 16.13 26.92 31.23
N LEU A 56 17.46 26.82 31.15
CA LEU A 56 18.28 26.00 32.05
C LEU A 56 18.87 26.83 33.19
N ALA A 57 19.22 28.08 32.91
CA ALA A 57 19.80 29.02 33.88
C ALA A 57 18.75 29.62 34.83
N ASP A 58 19.17 29.94 36.06
CA ASP A 58 18.32 30.67 36.99
C ASP A 58 18.26 32.17 36.66
N LYS A 59 17.48 32.94 37.43
CA LYS A 59 17.30 34.39 37.18
C LYS A 59 18.59 35.19 37.33
N THR A 60 19.44 34.80 38.28
CA THR A 60 20.75 35.42 38.53
C THR A 60 21.71 35.06 37.39
N GLU A 61 21.66 33.78 37.00
CA GLU A 61 22.20 33.14 35.78
C GLU A 61 22.08 34.05 34.56
N ILE A 62 20.82 34.27 34.20
CA ILE A 62 20.42 35.05 33.04
C ILE A 62 20.87 36.50 33.17
N TYR A 63 20.66 37.14 34.32
CA TYR A 63 21.03 38.54 34.49
C TYR A 63 22.53 38.77 34.27
N ARG A 64 23.38 37.89 34.84
CA ARG A 64 24.83 37.94 34.61
C ARG A 64 25.15 37.73 33.13
N PHE A 65 24.56 36.73 32.50
CA PHE A 65 24.76 36.45 31.09
C PHE A 65 24.39 37.65 30.19
N GLN A 66 23.30 38.35 30.50
CA GLN A 66 22.85 39.54 29.76
C GLN A 66 23.81 40.74 29.91
N ILE A 67 24.51 40.87 31.04
CA ILE A 67 25.53 41.91 31.24
C ILE A 67 26.78 41.59 30.41
N GLU A 68 27.24 40.34 30.46
CA GLU A 68 28.45 39.88 29.77
C GLU A 68 28.24 39.82 28.25
N ASN A 69 27.05 39.44 27.80
CA ASN A 69 26.72 39.24 26.39
C ASN A 69 25.57 40.16 25.96
N LYS A 70 25.85 41.46 25.94
CA LYS A 70 24.86 42.52 25.64
C LYS A 70 24.10 42.31 24.32
N GLU A 71 24.71 41.65 23.33
CA GLU A 71 24.07 41.35 22.05
C GLU A 71 22.82 40.45 22.17
N TYR A 72 22.77 39.55 23.17
CA TYR A 72 21.64 38.64 23.39
C TYR A 72 20.60 39.18 24.37
N SER A 73 20.93 40.25 25.11
CA SER A 73 20.10 40.77 26.20
C SER A 73 18.67 41.09 25.74
N LYS A 74 18.54 41.83 24.63
CA LYS A 74 17.25 42.20 24.03
C LYS A 74 16.45 40.98 23.56
N PHE A 75 17.13 39.94 23.06
CA PHE A 75 16.48 38.71 22.62
C PHE A 75 15.86 37.96 23.79
N ILE A 76 16.63 37.79 24.87
CA ILE A 76 16.21 37.11 26.10
C ILE A 76 15.01 37.82 26.73
N ASP A 77 15.05 39.16 26.82
CA ASP A 77 13.94 39.95 27.36
C ASP A 77 12.64 39.77 26.56
N ILE A 78 12.76 39.73 25.22
CA ILE A 78 11.60 39.51 24.34
C ILE A 78 11.08 38.08 24.49
N LEU A 79 11.96 37.09 24.57
CA LEU A 79 11.59 35.69 24.77
C LEU A 79 10.82 35.50 26.09
N LEU A 80 11.34 36.06 27.19
CA LEU A 80 10.71 36.03 28.52
C LEU A 80 9.38 36.78 28.57
N ARG A 81 9.22 37.84 27.77
CA ARG A 81 7.96 38.59 27.69
C ARG A 81 6.91 37.90 26.80
N LEU A 82 7.34 37.15 25.79
CA LEU A 82 6.46 36.47 24.85
C LEU A 82 5.91 35.15 25.38
N TYR A 83 6.73 34.40 26.13
CA TYR A 83 6.40 33.04 26.54
C TYR A 83 6.53 32.91 28.05
N SER A 84 5.45 32.47 28.70
CA SER A 84 5.44 32.14 30.12
C SER A 84 5.82 30.67 30.34
N GLY A 85 6.29 30.33 31.54
CA GLY A 85 6.62 28.93 31.90
C GLY A 85 7.96 28.42 31.38
N LEU A 86 8.79 29.27 30.77
CA LEU A 86 10.10 28.86 30.21
C LEU A 86 11.05 28.23 31.24
N PHE A 87 10.95 28.62 32.52
CA PHE A 87 11.79 28.07 33.60
C PHE A 87 11.31 26.70 34.12
N THR A 88 10.06 26.33 33.87
CA THR A 88 9.48 25.09 34.42
C THR A 88 9.62 23.92 33.45
N ASP A 89 9.22 24.12 32.19
CA ASP A 89 9.22 23.05 31.18
C ASP A 89 9.44 23.62 29.76
N PHE A 90 9.54 22.74 28.77
CA PHE A 90 9.60 23.12 27.36
C PHE A 90 8.32 23.82 26.92
N VAL A 91 8.47 25.06 26.49
CA VAL A 91 7.38 25.88 25.97
C VAL A 91 7.48 25.94 24.45
N ARG A 92 6.34 25.73 23.77
CA ARG A 92 6.23 25.92 22.33
C ARG A 92 6.45 27.38 21.97
N ILE A 93 7.37 27.64 21.06
CA ILE A 93 7.64 28.97 20.52
C ILE A 93 7.34 29.04 19.02
N ASP A 94 7.22 30.24 18.50
CA ASP A 94 7.08 30.54 17.08
C ASP A 94 8.15 31.56 16.67
N GLU A 95 9.15 31.10 15.92
CA GLU A 95 10.29 31.92 15.54
C GLU A 95 9.88 33.08 14.63
N PHE A 96 8.80 32.93 13.85
CA PHE A 96 8.27 34.04 13.04
C PHE A 96 7.70 35.16 13.91
N SER A 97 7.04 34.83 15.02
CA SER A 97 6.53 35.84 15.97
C SER A 97 7.67 36.55 16.72
N ILE A 98 8.72 35.82 17.08
CA ILE A 98 9.94 36.40 17.67
C ILE A 98 10.63 37.33 16.67
N ALA A 99 10.83 36.86 15.43
CA ALA A 99 11.44 37.60 14.33
C ALA A 99 10.71 38.93 14.07
N ARG A 100 9.37 38.92 14.01
CA ARG A 100 8.54 40.12 13.83
C ARG A 100 8.72 41.13 14.95
N LYS A 101 8.81 40.70 16.22
CA LYS A 101 9.02 41.62 17.35
C LYS A 101 10.43 42.22 17.37
N LEU A 102 11.43 41.46 16.94
CA LEU A 102 12.82 41.90 16.87
C LEU A 102 13.16 42.66 15.59
N LYS A 103 12.30 42.59 14.57
CA LYS A 103 12.55 43.10 13.21
C LYS A 103 13.80 42.48 12.57
N ILE A 104 13.97 41.18 12.74
CA ILE A 104 15.06 40.38 12.16
C ILE A 104 14.50 39.20 11.38
N ASP A 105 15.35 38.51 10.60
CA ASP A 105 14.94 37.31 9.87
C ASP A 105 14.77 36.08 10.79
N LYS A 106 13.89 35.13 10.40
CA LYS A 106 13.68 33.88 11.12
C LYS A 106 14.97 33.06 11.27
N LEU A 107 15.79 32.98 10.22
CA LEU A 107 17.07 32.26 10.28
C LEU A 107 17.99 32.85 11.35
N GLU A 108 17.91 34.15 11.59
CA GLU A 108 18.72 34.82 12.58
C GLU A 108 18.21 34.59 14.01
N VAL A 109 16.89 34.49 14.19
CA VAL A 109 16.30 33.97 15.45
C VAL A 109 16.82 32.56 15.74
N ILE A 110 16.79 31.66 14.75
CA ILE A 110 17.26 30.27 14.91
C ILE A 110 18.75 30.24 15.26
N LYS A 111 19.59 31.08 14.63
CA LYS A 111 21.02 31.18 14.98
C LYS A 111 21.23 31.65 16.41
N ILE A 112 20.48 32.65 16.89
CA ILE A 112 20.57 33.12 18.28
C ILE A 112 20.14 32.01 19.26
N LEU A 113 19.03 31.32 18.99
CA LEU A 113 18.55 30.22 19.82
C LEU A 113 19.60 29.09 19.94
N ASN A 114 20.20 28.68 18.82
CA ASN A 114 21.28 27.68 18.81
C ASN A 114 22.52 28.16 19.57
N LYS A 115 22.86 29.46 19.54
CA LYS A 115 23.97 29.99 20.34
C LYS A 115 23.67 29.96 21.82
N LEU A 116 22.48 30.39 22.24
CA LEU A 116 22.05 30.34 23.64
C LEU A 116 22.00 28.91 24.19
N ASP A 117 21.62 27.96 23.34
CA ASP A 117 21.65 26.52 23.63
C ASP A 117 23.10 26.03 23.84
N LYS A 118 24.03 26.42 22.96
CA LYS A 118 25.47 26.14 23.14
C LYS A 118 26.05 26.76 24.40
N PHE A 119 25.58 27.94 24.82
CA PHE A 119 25.96 28.55 26.09
C PHE A 119 25.29 27.90 27.31
N SER A 120 24.45 26.87 27.12
CA SER A 120 23.68 26.21 28.17
C SER A 120 22.77 27.15 28.97
N VAL A 121 22.40 28.30 28.39
CA VAL A 121 21.44 29.25 28.99
C VAL A 121 20.02 28.71 28.79
N ILE A 122 19.77 28.12 27.62
CA ILE A 122 18.51 27.49 27.27
C ILE A 122 18.77 26.07 26.76
N ALA A 123 17.72 25.25 26.71
CA ALA A 123 17.61 24.07 25.88
C ALA A 123 16.67 24.40 24.70
N TYR A 124 17.18 24.37 23.48
CA TYR A 124 16.42 24.65 22.27
C TYR A 124 16.16 23.37 21.46
N GLN A 125 14.89 23.11 21.16
CA GLN A 125 14.47 22.05 20.25
C GLN A 125 13.89 22.71 18.99
N PRO A 126 14.59 22.67 17.85
CA PRO A 126 14.12 23.31 16.62
C PRO A 126 12.87 22.62 16.07
N ALA A 127 12.08 23.39 15.33
CA ALA A 127 10.98 22.88 14.57
C ALA A 127 11.49 21.85 13.56
N SER A 128 10.80 20.73 13.47
CA SER A 128 11.18 19.61 12.61
C SER A 128 9.95 19.11 11.89
N ASP A 129 10.09 18.98 10.57
CA ASP A 129 9.15 18.30 9.70
C ASP A 129 9.59 16.84 9.49
N ASN A 130 10.59 16.35 10.24
CA ASN A 130 11.06 15.00 10.06
C ASN A 130 9.96 13.99 10.44
N PRO A 131 9.76 12.94 9.63
CA PRO A 131 8.95 11.81 10.04
C PRO A 131 9.49 11.23 11.34
N LYS A 132 8.60 10.68 12.16
CA LYS A 132 8.98 10.08 13.45
C LYS A 132 8.56 8.63 13.51
N ILE A 133 9.35 7.84 14.23
CA ILE A 133 8.99 6.48 14.61
C ILE A 133 8.76 6.44 16.12
N THR A 134 7.58 5.96 16.51
CA THR A 134 7.26 5.70 17.92
C THR A 134 7.21 4.21 18.14
N LEU A 135 7.94 3.71 19.13
CA LEU A 135 7.91 2.30 19.51
C LEU A 135 6.71 2.07 20.42
N LEU A 136 5.71 1.29 19.99
CA LEU A 136 4.50 1.04 20.77
C LEU A 136 4.64 -0.15 21.74
N SER A 137 5.64 -0.99 21.48
CA SER A 137 5.97 -2.18 22.25
C SER A 137 7.33 -2.04 22.94
N TYR A 138 7.60 -2.90 23.91
CA TYR A 138 8.95 -3.08 24.43
C TYR A 138 9.86 -3.67 23.35
N ALA A 139 11.17 -3.58 23.51
CA ALA A 139 12.10 -4.27 22.60
C ALA A 139 11.75 -5.76 22.52
N VAL A 140 11.29 -6.20 21.35
CA VAL A 140 10.93 -7.59 21.04
C VAL A 140 12.05 -8.21 20.22
N ASN A 141 12.41 -9.47 20.50
CA ASN A 141 13.35 -10.18 19.64
C ASN A 141 12.71 -10.40 18.27
N TYR A 142 13.48 -10.34 17.18
CA TYR A 142 12.94 -10.55 15.83
C TYR A 142 12.21 -11.89 15.67
N LYS A 143 12.59 -12.92 16.46
CA LYS A 143 11.93 -14.23 16.48
C LYS A 143 10.54 -14.22 17.14
N ASP A 144 10.28 -13.23 17.99
CA ASP A 144 9.05 -13.09 18.76
C ASP A 144 8.09 -12.08 18.10
N ILE A 145 8.44 -11.54 16.93
CA ILE A 145 7.54 -10.73 16.11
C ILE A 145 6.46 -11.66 15.55
N ASN A 146 5.24 -11.44 15.99
CA ASN A 146 4.07 -12.17 15.56
C ASN A 146 3.35 -11.38 14.45
N LEU A 147 3.20 -12.01 13.29
CA LEU A 147 2.42 -11.47 12.19
C LEU A 147 1.05 -12.15 12.20
N SER A 148 0.00 -11.36 12.45
CA SER A 148 -1.35 -11.91 12.52
C SER A 148 -1.82 -12.38 11.14
N ALA A 149 -2.61 -13.45 11.12
CA ALA A 149 -3.24 -13.97 9.90
C ALA A 149 -3.97 -12.86 9.14
N GLN A 150 -4.76 -12.07 9.87
CA GLN A 150 -5.57 -10.98 9.33
C GLN A 150 -4.73 -9.86 8.70
N HIS A 151 -3.62 -9.46 9.33
CA HIS A 151 -2.83 -8.33 8.83
C HIS A 151 -1.86 -8.70 7.70
N TYR A 152 -1.46 -9.96 7.57
CA TYR A 152 -0.49 -10.37 6.55
C TYR A 152 -1.01 -11.49 5.64
N PHE A 153 -1.28 -12.67 6.18
CA PHE A 153 -1.52 -13.87 5.38
C PHE A 153 -2.83 -13.80 4.58
N ASP A 154 -3.92 -13.34 5.19
CA ASP A 154 -5.22 -13.21 4.53
C ASP A 154 -5.18 -12.14 3.43
N ARG A 155 -4.52 -11.02 3.69
CA ARG A 155 -4.32 -9.96 2.69
C ARG A 155 -3.46 -10.42 1.52
N LYS A 156 -2.41 -11.20 1.78
CA LYS A 156 -1.59 -11.81 0.73
C LYS A 156 -2.44 -12.75 -0.11
N LYS A 157 -3.27 -13.58 0.52
CA LYS A 157 -4.20 -14.49 -0.17
C LYS A 157 -5.19 -13.72 -1.05
N GLU A 158 -5.82 -12.67 -0.51
CA GLU A 158 -6.72 -11.81 -1.29
C GLU A 158 -6.02 -11.13 -2.46
N ALA A 159 -4.80 -10.62 -2.27
CA ALA A 159 -4.04 -9.99 -3.33
C ALA A 159 -3.73 -10.98 -4.47
N ILE A 160 -3.34 -12.21 -4.12
CA ILE A 160 -3.13 -13.29 -5.09
C ILE A 160 -4.44 -13.62 -5.82
N GLN A 161 -5.57 -13.71 -5.11
CA GLN A 161 -6.87 -13.98 -5.73
C GLN A 161 -7.27 -12.87 -6.72
N ARG A 162 -7.11 -11.59 -6.34
CA ARG A 162 -7.38 -10.45 -7.24
C ARG A 162 -6.50 -10.49 -8.47
N PHE A 163 -5.20 -10.77 -8.31
CA PHE A 163 -4.28 -10.92 -9.43
C PHE A 163 -4.71 -12.06 -10.37
N GLN A 164 -5.10 -13.21 -9.81
CA GLN A 164 -5.62 -14.33 -10.59
C GLN A 164 -6.89 -13.94 -11.36
N SER A 165 -7.81 -13.20 -10.76
CA SER A 165 -9.02 -12.70 -11.45
C SER A 165 -8.68 -11.76 -12.61
N ILE A 166 -7.70 -10.86 -12.44
CA ILE A 166 -7.25 -9.97 -13.51
C ILE A 166 -6.60 -10.76 -14.64
N ARG A 167 -5.69 -11.69 -14.30
CA ARG A 167 -5.05 -12.57 -15.28
C ARG A 167 -6.11 -13.35 -16.07
N ASP A 168 -7.06 -13.96 -15.36
CA ASP A 168 -8.18 -14.67 -15.97
C ASP A 168 -8.97 -13.75 -16.91
N TYR A 169 -9.27 -12.53 -16.50
CA TYR A 169 -9.97 -11.53 -17.32
C TYR A 169 -9.21 -11.17 -18.60
N LEU A 170 -7.89 -11.20 -18.62
CA LEU A 170 -7.08 -10.93 -19.82
C LEU A 170 -6.96 -12.18 -20.70
N GLU A 171 -6.59 -13.31 -20.11
CA GLU A 171 -6.19 -14.51 -20.84
C GLU A 171 -7.36 -15.41 -21.26
N LYS A 172 -8.45 -15.50 -20.48
CA LYS A 172 -9.54 -16.44 -20.77
C LYS A 172 -10.44 -15.90 -21.90
N SER A 173 -10.38 -16.52 -23.08
CA SER A 173 -11.21 -16.17 -24.24
C SER A 173 -12.55 -16.90 -24.32
N THR A 174 -12.95 -17.61 -23.25
CA THR A 174 -14.10 -18.54 -23.33
C THR A 174 -15.37 -18.06 -22.65
N LYS A 175 -15.23 -17.10 -21.73
CA LYS A 175 -16.32 -16.50 -20.97
C LYS A 175 -16.48 -15.04 -21.38
N CYS A 176 -17.72 -14.56 -21.44
CA CYS A 176 -17.98 -13.18 -21.80
C CYS A 176 -17.30 -12.22 -20.81
N ARG A 177 -16.54 -11.23 -21.31
CA ARG A 177 -15.80 -10.27 -20.48
C ARG A 177 -16.71 -9.56 -19.47
N SER A 178 -17.90 -9.16 -19.90
CA SER A 178 -18.89 -8.52 -19.02
C SER A 178 -19.37 -9.46 -17.91
N GLN A 179 -19.54 -10.76 -18.18
CA GLN A 179 -19.94 -11.71 -17.14
C GLN A 179 -18.83 -11.88 -16.12
N MET A 180 -17.57 -11.94 -16.57
CA MET A 180 -16.41 -12.04 -15.68
C MET A 180 -16.29 -10.83 -14.75
N LEU A 181 -16.55 -9.63 -15.25
CA LEU A 181 -16.57 -8.42 -14.44
C LEU A 181 -17.70 -8.44 -13.42
N LEU A 182 -18.92 -8.78 -13.84
CA LEU A 182 -20.07 -8.84 -12.94
C LEU A 182 -19.86 -9.86 -11.81
N GLU A 183 -19.34 -11.04 -12.14
CA GLU A 183 -19.01 -12.07 -11.14
C GLU A 183 -17.92 -11.63 -10.17
N TYR A 184 -16.91 -10.90 -10.64
CA TYR A 184 -15.86 -10.33 -9.79
C TYR A 184 -16.45 -9.36 -8.74
N PHE A 185 -17.51 -8.63 -9.08
CA PHE A 185 -18.25 -7.76 -8.16
C PHE A 185 -19.39 -8.47 -7.41
N GLY A 186 -19.49 -9.80 -7.51
CA GLY A 186 -20.44 -10.61 -6.75
C GLY A 186 -21.77 -10.89 -7.47
N GLU A 187 -21.96 -10.44 -8.70
CA GLU A 187 -23.17 -10.69 -9.48
C GLU A 187 -23.08 -12.04 -10.22
N GLN A 188 -23.81 -13.03 -9.71
CA GLN A 188 -23.95 -14.34 -10.33
C GLN A 188 -25.21 -14.37 -11.21
N ASN A 189 -25.14 -15.09 -12.34
CA ASN A 189 -26.25 -15.25 -13.33
C ASN A 189 -26.48 -14.06 -14.28
N SER A 190 -25.43 -13.34 -14.66
CA SER A 190 -25.53 -12.35 -15.73
C SER A 190 -25.65 -13.00 -17.11
N LEU A 191 -26.41 -12.38 -18.02
CA LEU A 191 -26.46 -12.79 -19.42
C LEU A 191 -25.17 -12.39 -20.15
N ARG A 192 -24.88 -13.05 -21.28
CA ARG A 192 -23.77 -12.63 -22.15
C ARG A 192 -24.07 -11.24 -22.71
N CYS A 193 -23.04 -10.40 -22.88
CA CYS A 193 -23.24 -9.03 -23.31
C CYS A 193 -23.43 -8.85 -24.82
N GLY A 194 -23.14 -9.87 -25.64
CA GLY A 194 -23.24 -9.82 -27.10
C GLY A 194 -22.17 -8.97 -27.83
N LYS A 195 -21.43 -8.12 -27.11
CA LYS A 195 -20.57 -7.06 -27.69
C LYS A 195 -19.09 -7.10 -27.31
N CYS A 196 -18.63 -8.07 -26.52
CA CYS A 196 -17.21 -8.23 -26.23
C CYS A 196 -16.53 -9.14 -27.27
N ASP A 197 -15.21 -9.08 -27.35
CA ASP A 197 -14.36 -9.94 -28.19
C ASP A 197 -14.75 -11.42 -28.13
N VAL A 198 -15.05 -11.94 -26.94
CA VAL A 198 -15.46 -13.33 -26.73
C VAL A 198 -16.88 -13.62 -27.23
N CYS A 199 -17.79 -12.64 -27.23
CA CYS A 199 -19.12 -12.81 -27.81
C CYS A 199 -19.07 -12.67 -29.33
N GLU A 200 -18.35 -11.68 -29.85
CA GLU A 200 -18.16 -11.48 -31.29
C GLU A 200 -17.51 -12.70 -31.95
N SER A 201 -16.49 -13.29 -31.31
CA SER A 201 -15.85 -14.50 -31.85
C SER A 201 -16.80 -15.69 -31.97
N ARG A 202 -17.83 -15.78 -31.09
CA ARG A 202 -18.88 -16.80 -31.22
C ARG A 202 -19.85 -16.48 -32.34
N VAL A 203 -20.22 -15.22 -32.54
CA VAL A 203 -21.10 -14.82 -33.66
C VAL A 203 -20.47 -15.19 -35.01
N LYS A 204 -19.13 -15.13 -35.13
CA LYS A 204 -18.40 -15.57 -36.34
C LYS A 204 -18.61 -17.05 -36.70
N THR A 205 -19.12 -17.88 -35.80
CA THR A 205 -19.50 -19.28 -36.11
C THR A 205 -20.78 -19.38 -36.95
N GLY A 206 -21.48 -18.27 -37.18
CA GLY A 206 -22.74 -18.25 -37.94
C GLY A 206 -23.93 -18.82 -37.17
N LEU A 207 -23.77 -19.12 -35.87
CA LEU A 207 -24.81 -19.64 -34.99
C LEU A 207 -25.41 -18.53 -34.11
N SER A 208 -26.72 -18.64 -33.85
CA SER A 208 -27.33 -17.89 -32.76
C SER A 208 -26.81 -18.40 -31.41
N GLU A 209 -26.85 -17.55 -30.39
CA GLU A 209 -26.43 -17.94 -29.04
C GLU A 209 -27.18 -19.19 -28.52
N TYR A 210 -28.49 -19.26 -28.80
CA TYR A 210 -29.32 -20.41 -28.46
C TYR A 210 -28.79 -21.71 -29.09
N LYS A 211 -28.55 -21.74 -30.40
CA LYS A 211 -28.03 -22.92 -31.11
C LYS A 211 -26.60 -23.29 -30.67
N PHE A 212 -25.77 -22.28 -30.40
CA PHE A 212 -24.42 -22.52 -29.87
C PHE A 212 -24.48 -23.20 -28.48
N ASN A 213 -25.41 -22.77 -27.63
CA ASN A 213 -25.63 -23.38 -26.32
C ASN A 213 -26.21 -24.80 -26.43
N GLU A 214 -27.08 -25.09 -27.40
CA GLU A 214 -27.53 -26.46 -27.67
C GLU A 214 -26.35 -27.38 -28.01
N ILE A 215 -25.43 -26.95 -28.88
CA ILE A 215 -24.22 -27.72 -29.22
C ILE A 215 -23.34 -27.91 -27.97
N LEU A 216 -23.12 -26.85 -27.19
CA LEU A 216 -22.36 -26.94 -25.94
C LEU A 216 -22.96 -27.96 -24.95
N ASN A 217 -24.29 -28.01 -24.85
CA ASN A 217 -25.01 -28.92 -23.96
C ASN A 217 -24.90 -30.39 -24.37
N ILE A 218 -24.55 -30.66 -25.63
CA ILE A 218 -24.26 -32.03 -26.12
C ILE A 218 -22.77 -32.34 -25.98
N VAL A 219 -21.91 -31.45 -26.47
CA VAL A 219 -20.45 -31.65 -26.54
C VAL A 219 -19.83 -31.75 -25.14
N LYS A 220 -20.21 -30.86 -24.21
CA LYS A 220 -19.59 -30.81 -22.89
C LYS A 220 -19.83 -32.09 -22.08
N PRO A 221 -21.06 -32.61 -21.92
CA PRO A 221 -21.26 -33.88 -21.22
C PRO A 221 -20.54 -35.05 -21.90
N ALA A 222 -20.66 -35.17 -23.24
CA ALA A 222 -20.05 -36.25 -23.99
C ALA A 222 -18.52 -36.33 -23.81
N LEU A 223 -17.83 -35.18 -23.90
CA LEU A 223 -16.38 -35.11 -23.72
C LEU A 223 -15.92 -35.13 -22.25
N ASN A 224 -16.82 -34.97 -21.28
CA ASN A 224 -16.52 -35.20 -19.86
C ASN A 224 -16.69 -36.67 -19.47
N GLU A 225 -17.55 -37.42 -20.17
CA GLU A 225 -17.76 -38.85 -19.94
C GLU A 225 -16.59 -39.68 -20.47
N SER A 226 -16.18 -39.45 -21.73
CA SER A 226 -15.02 -40.12 -22.31
C SER A 226 -14.40 -39.27 -23.41
N PRO A 227 -13.06 -39.23 -23.52
CA PRO A 227 -12.41 -38.74 -24.72
C PRO A 227 -12.88 -39.51 -25.96
N MET A 228 -13.03 -38.84 -27.10
CA MET A 228 -13.48 -39.47 -28.34
C MET A 228 -12.90 -38.81 -29.60
N PRO A 229 -12.79 -39.55 -30.72
CA PRO A 229 -12.34 -38.98 -31.99
C PRO A 229 -13.25 -37.84 -32.48
N TYR A 230 -12.66 -36.92 -33.25
CA TYR A 230 -13.38 -35.79 -33.83
C TYR A 230 -14.60 -36.23 -34.65
N GLU A 231 -14.45 -37.26 -35.48
CA GLU A 231 -15.51 -37.79 -36.34
C GLU A 231 -16.69 -38.32 -35.52
N LYS A 232 -16.39 -38.99 -34.40
CA LYS A 232 -17.41 -39.50 -33.49
C LYS A 232 -18.18 -38.35 -32.82
N LEU A 233 -17.49 -37.30 -32.40
CA LEU A 233 -18.12 -36.11 -31.83
C LEU A 233 -19.03 -35.41 -32.86
N ILE A 234 -18.58 -35.24 -34.10
CA ILE A 234 -19.41 -34.63 -35.16
C ILE A 234 -20.63 -35.52 -35.48
N SER A 235 -20.46 -36.84 -35.49
CA SER A 235 -21.60 -37.76 -35.72
C SER A 235 -22.68 -37.66 -34.63
N LEU A 236 -22.30 -37.36 -33.38
CA LEU A 236 -23.23 -37.13 -32.27
C LEU A 236 -24.07 -35.84 -32.44
N LEU A 237 -23.53 -34.85 -33.17
CA LEU A 237 -24.24 -33.60 -33.46
C LEU A 237 -25.28 -33.77 -34.60
N GLY A 238 -25.24 -34.89 -35.31
CA GLY A 238 -26.33 -35.36 -36.19
C GLY A 238 -26.74 -34.37 -37.29
N THR A 239 -28.05 -34.17 -37.44
CA THR A 239 -28.72 -33.36 -38.50
C THR A 239 -28.68 -31.84 -38.27
N MET A 240 -27.93 -31.35 -37.28
CA MET A 240 -27.66 -29.93 -37.18
C MET A 240 -26.86 -29.47 -38.40
N ASP A 241 -27.06 -28.21 -38.82
CA ASP A 241 -26.30 -27.58 -39.92
C ASP A 241 -24.80 -27.86 -39.76
N SER A 242 -24.30 -28.82 -40.54
CA SER A 242 -23.06 -29.55 -40.25
C SER A 242 -21.84 -28.63 -40.30
N GLU A 243 -21.86 -27.65 -41.21
CA GLU A 243 -20.81 -26.63 -41.31
C GLU A 243 -20.77 -25.75 -40.07
N LYS A 244 -21.93 -25.33 -39.56
CA LYS A 244 -22.02 -24.49 -38.35
C LYS A 244 -21.68 -25.27 -37.08
N ALA A 245 -22.07 -26.53 -36.99
CA ALA A 245 -21.70 -27.42 -35.89
C ALA A 245 -20.18 -27.63 -35.84
N ILE A 246 -19.55 -27.87 -36.99
CA ILE A 246 -18.09 -27.95 -37.14
C ILE A 246 -17.43 -26.63 -36.72
N ALA A 247 -17.96 -25.48 -37.16
CA ALA A 247 -17.44 -24.17 -36.77
C ALA A 247 -17.50 -23.94 -35.26
N ALA A 248 -18.56 -24.41 -34.59
CA ALA A 248 -18.68 -24.34 -33.14
C ALA A 248 -17.64 -25.21 -32.42
N VAL A 249 -17.44 -26.45 -32.85
CA VAL A 249 -16.43 -27.36 -32.27
C VAL A 249 -15.03 -26.81 -32.47
N ARG A 250 -14.70 -26.31 -33.67
CA ARG A 250 -13.43 -25.63 -33.95
C ARG A 250 -13.23 -24.42 -33.05
N TRP A 251 -14.23 -23.56 -32.91
CA TRP A 251 -14.17 -22.42 -31.97
C TRP A 251 -13.88 -22.89 -30.54
N MET A 252 -14.49 -24.00 -30.09
CA MET A 252 -14.22 -24.56 -28.75
C MET A 252 -12.80 -25.08 -28.61
N MET A 253 -12.21 -25.66 -29.66
CA MET A 253 -10.80 -26.08 -29.67
C MET A 253 -9.86 -24.86 -29.65
N ASP A 254 -10.08 -23.90 -30.54
CA ASP A 254 -9.25 -22.69 -30.69
C ASP A 254 -9.23 -21.84 -29.41
N ASN A 255 -10.33 -21.84 -28.66
CA ASN A 255 -10.45 -21.12 -27.39
C ASN A 255 -10.13 -22.01 -26.17
N GLY A 256 -9.62 -23.22 -26.38
CA GLY A 256 -9.14 -24.10 -25.32
C GLY A 256 -10.24 -24.65 -24.39
N LYS A 257 -11.47 -24.79 -24.87
CA LYS A 257 -12.53 -25.57 -24.18
C LYS A 257 -12.39 -27.07 -24.41
N ILE A 258 -11.85 -27.45 -25.56
CA ILE A 258 -11.60 -28.83 -25.96
C ILE A 258 -10.11 -28.99 -26.20
N ASN A 259 -9.51 -30.02 -25.60
CA ASN A 259 -8.14 -30.42 -25.87
C ASN A 259 -8.13 -31.60 -26.85
N LEU A 260 -7.15 -31.61 -27.75
CA LEU A 260 -6.84 -32.76 -28.61
C LEU A 260 -5.61 -33.48 -28.03
N ASP A 261 -5.71 -34.78 -27.80
CA ASP A 261 -4.58 -35.60 -27.36
C ASP A 261 -3.72 -36.11 -28.54
N GLU A 262 -2.56 -36.69 -28.24
CA GLU A 262 -1.63 -37.24 -29.24
C GLU A 262 -2.22 -38.40 -30.06
N LYS A 263 -3.31 -39.01 -29.60
CA LYS A 263 -4.01 -40.12 -30.26
C LYS A 263 -5.19 -39.63 -31.12
N GLY A 264 -5.40 -38.32 -31.22
CA GLY A 264 -6.48 -37.72 -32.01
C GLY A 264 -7.83 -37.68 -31.29
N ASN A 265 -7.90 -37.93 -29.98
CA ASN A 265 -9.14 -37.84 -29.22
C ASN A 265 -9.32 -36.44 -28.61
N LEU A 266 -10.56 -35.98 -28.65
CA LEU A 266 -11.01 -34.76 -28.01
C LEU A 266 -11.40 -35.03 -26.56
N SER A 267 -11.06 -34.12 -25.65
CA SER A 267 -11.48 -34.15 -24.25
C SER A 267 -11.87 -32.76 -23.75
N TRP A 268 -12.79 -32.67 -22.79
CA TRP A 268 -13.19 -31.37 -22.24
C TRP A 268 -12.13 -30.83 -21.28
N LYS A 269 -11.69 -29.58 -21.48
CA LYS A 269 -10.75 -28.93 -20.57
C LYS A 269 -11.49 -28.47 -19.30
N LYS A 270 -11.13 -29.08 -18.17
CA LYS A 270 -11.67 -28.71 -16.84
C LYS A 270 -11.22 -27.32 -16.42
#